data_AF-A0A2D4IM91-F1
#
_entry.id   AF-A0A2D4IM91-F1
#
_cell.length_a   1.000
_cell.length_b   1.000
_cell.length_c   1.000
_cell.angle_alpha   90.00
_cell.angle_beta   90.00
_cell.angle_gamma   90.00
#
_symmetry.space_group_name_H-M   'P 1'
#
loop_
_entity.id
_entity.type
_entity.pdbx_description
1 polymer ?
#
loop_
_entity_poly.entity_id
_entity_poly.type
_entity_poly.pdbx_seq_one_letter_code
_entity_poly.pdbx_strand_id
1 'polypeptide(L)'
;MAFTGDALLIRGCGRTDFQQGSAETLYNSVHKKIFTLPGDCLIYPAHDYTGQTVSTVEEERTLNPRLILSKEGFIELMNNLNLPKPKKIDISVPANLKCGIQDVPV
;
A
#
# COMPACT_ATOMS: atom_id res chain seq x y z
N MET A 1 -14.88 4.81 -8.32
CA MET A 1 -13.91 5.16 -7.26
C MET A 1 -13.52 3.89 -6.52
N ALA A 2 -12.29 3.80 -6.04
CA ALA A 2 -11.76 2.69 -5.25
C ALA A 2 -10.98 3.21 -4.04
N PHE A 3 -11.24 2.63 -2.87
CA PHE A 3 -10.47 2.86 -1.65
C PHE A 3 -9.40 1.78 -1.55
N THR A 4 -8.13 2.17 -1.70
CA THR A 4 -7.05 1.20 -1.95
C THR A 4 -6.26 0.82 -0.71
N GLY A 5 -6.63 1.35 0.46
CA GLY A 5 -5.86 1.15 1.68
C GLY A 5 -4.40 1.57 1.46
N ASP A 6 -3.47 0.75 1.93
CA ASP A 6 -2.04 0.90 1.66
C ASP A 6 -1.54 0.05 0.48
N ALA A 7 -2.43 -0.63 -0.26
CA ALA A 7 -2.00 -1.43 -1.40
C ALA A 7 -1.50 -0.54 -2.56
N LEU A 8 -2.24 0.54 -2.84
CA LEU A 8 -1.85 1.57 -3.81
C LEU A 8 -1.94 2.93 -3.14
N LEU A 9 -0.83 3.66 -3.16
CA LEU A 9 -0.73 5.06 -2.73
C LEU A 9 -0.54 5.94 -3.96
N ILE A 10 -0.77 7.24 -3.83
CA ILE A 10 -0.53 8.18 -4.93
C ILE A 10 0.96 8.22 -5.23
N ARG A 11 1.37 7.81 -6.44
CA ARG A 11 2.77 7.65 -6.87
C ARG A 11 3.61 6.76 -5.95
N GLY A 12 2.98 5.80 -5.27
CA GLY A 12 3.67 4.84 -4.42
C GLY A 12 2.85 3.61 -4.06
N CYS A 13 3.28 2.91 -3.03
CA CYS A 13 2.58 1.79 -2.42
C CYS A 13 3.02 1.64 -0.96
N GLY A 14 2.25 0.90 -0.17
CA GLY A 14 2.63 0.50 1.18
C GLY A 14 3.86 -0.39 1.21
N ARG A 15 4.50 -0.47 2.37
CA ARG A 15 5.64 -1.36 2.62
C ARG A 15 5.21 -2.83 2.68
N THR A 16 6.13 -3.76 2.43
CA THR A 16 5.85 -5.20 2.33
C THR A 16 6.72 -6.07 3.23
N ASP A 17 7.51 -5.47 4.11
CA ASP A 17 8.51 -6.13 4.98
C ASP A 17 8.02 -6.39 6.42
N PHE A 18 6.77 -6.04 6.72
CA PHE A 18 6.09 -6.32 7.99
C PHE A 18 4.70 -6.91 7.75
N GLN A 19 4.02 -7.36 8.81
CA GLN A 19 2.66 -7.91 8.76
C GLN A 19 2.49 -9.05 7.76
N GLN A 20 3.53 -9.88 7.59
CA GLN A 20 3.56 -10.99 6.61
C GLN A 20 3.36 -10.52 5.16
N GLY A 21 3.74 -9.27 4.87
CA GLY A 21 3.68 -8.70 3.53
C GLY A 21 4.57 -9.43 2.52
N SER A 22 4.21 -9.28 1.24
CA SER A 22 4.98 -9.81 0.11
C SER A 22 4.91 -8.82 -1.04
N ALA A 23 6.07 -8.38 -1.54
CA ALA A 23 6.17 -7.51 -2.70
C ALA A 23 5.56 -8.17 -3.95
N GLU A 24 5.81 -9.46 -4.15
CA GLU A 24 5.21 -10.19 -5.26
C GLU A 24 3.67 -10.21 -5.18
N THR A 25 3.12 -10.50 -3.99
CA THR A 25 1.67 -10.53 -3.78
C THR A 25 1.07 -9.15 -3.99
N LEU A 26 1.72 -8.09 -3.51
CA LEU A 26 1.28 -6.71 -3.68
C LEU A 26 1.24 -6.32 -5.17
N TYR A 27 2.33 -6.57 -5.91
CA TYR A 27 2.41 -6.29 -7.34
C TYR A 27 1.27 -6.97 -8.10
N ASN A 28 1.09 -8.28 -7.89
CA ASN A 28 0.03 -9.05 -8.53
C ASN A 28 -1.36 -8.53 -8.15
N SER A 29 -1.57 -8.12 -6.89
CA SER A 29 -2.85 -7.59 -6.42
C SER A 29 -3.21 -6.28 -7.12
N VAL A 30 -2.28 -5.32 -7.18
CA VAL A 30 -2.51 -4.03 -7.85
C VAL A 30 -2.79 -4.25 -9.35
N HIS A 31 -1.92 -4.99 -10.04
CA HIS A 31 -2.03 -5.22 -11.48
C HIS A 31 -3.30 -5.98 -11.88
N LYS A 32 -3.73 -6.97 -11.08
CA LYS A 32 -4.90 -7.81 -11.42
C LYS A 32 -6.23 -7.26 -10.91
N LYS A 33 -6.24 -6.42 -9.87
CA LYS A 33 -7.47 -5.96 -9.20
C LYS A 33 -7.73 -4.47 -9.33
N ILE A 34 -6.69 -3.65 -9.37
CA ILE A 34 -6.83 -2.18 -9.37
C ILE A 34 -6.59 -1.62 -10.77
N PHE A 35 -5.51 -2.02 -11.45
CA PHE A 35 -5.18 -1.52 -12.79
C PHE A 35 -6.08 -2.06 -13.91
N THR A 36 -6.95 -3.03 -13.57
CA THR A 36 -8.03 -3.54 -14.44
C THR A 36 -9.32 -2.74 -14.36
N LEU A 37 -9.42 -1.78 -13.43
CA LEU A 37 -10.55 -0.86 -13.34
C LEU A 37 -10.49 0.20 -14.48
N PRO A 38 -11.60 0.92 -14.76
CA PRO A 38 -11.59 2.03 -15.71
C PRO A 38 -10.54 3.09 -15.36
N GLY A 39 -9.88 3.67 -16.37
CA GLY A 39 -8.77 4.62 -16.18
C GLY A 39 -9.17 5.87 -15.39
N ASP A 40 -10.41 6.32 -15.50
CA ASP A 40 -11.00 7.46 -14.78
C ASP A 40 -11.49 7.10 -13.36
N CYS A 41 -11.36 5.83 -12.93
CA CYS A 41 -11.71 5.44 -11.58
C CYS A 41 -10.78 6.13 -10.58
N LEU A 42 -11.36 6.98 -9.73
CA LEU A 42 -10.64 7.67 -8.66
C LEU A 42 -10.03 6.67 -7.66
N ILE A 43 -8.79 6.91 -7.28
CA ILE A 43 -8.03 6.19 -6.26
C ILE A 43 -7.95 7.04 -4.99
N TYR A 44 -8.50 6.52 -3.90
CA TYR A 44 -8.41 7.10 -2.57
C TYR A 44 -7.56 6.19 -1.66
N PRO A 45 -6.30 6.55 -1.37
CA PRO A 45 -5.44 5.76 -0.50
C PRO A 45 -5.79 5.94 0.99
N ALA A 46 -5.30 5.06 1.86
CA ALA A 46 -5.39 5.26 3.31
C ALA A 46 -4.42 6.31 3.84
N HIS A 47 -3.31 6.55 3.14
CA HIS A 47 -2.29 7.52 3.52
C HIS A 47 -1.79 8.30 2.32
N ASP A 48 -1.35 9.52 2.57
CA ASP A 48 -0.50 10.30 1.68
C ASP A 48 0.50 11.09 2.54
N TYR A 49 1.72 11.28 2.02
CA TYR A 49 2.81 11.94 2.73
C TYR A 49 3.31 13.20 1.99
N THR A 50 2.57 13.67 0.99
CA THR A 50 2.94 14.74 0.07
C THR A 50 1.89 15.85 -0.08
N GLY A 51 0.74 15.72 0.58
CA GLY A 51 -0.39 16.66 0.50
C GLY A 51 -1.41 16.33 -0.60
N GLN A 52 -1.32 15.17 -1.24
CA GLN A 52 -2.25 14.73 -2.29
C GLN A 52 -3.46 13.99 -1.67
N THR A 53 -4.63 14.13 -2.30
CA THR A 53 -5.90 13.58 -1.76
C THR A 53 -6.55 12.53 -2.65
N VAL A 54 -6.27 12.54 -3.95
CA VAL A 54 -6.87 11.63 -4.94
C VAL A 54 -5.95 11.50 -6.16
N SER A 55 -5.99 10.34 -6.82
CA SER A 55 -5.40 10.06 -8.13
C SER A 55 -6.40 9.27 -8.96
N THR A 56 -6.00 8.77 -10.12
CA THR A 56 -6.82 7.88 -10.97
C THR A 56 -6.06 6.60 -11.30
N VAL A 57 -6.79 5.57 -11.71
CA VAL A 57 -6.19 4.31 -12.18
C VAL A 57 -5.24 4.56 -13.35
N GLU A 58 -5.63 5.42 -14.30
CA GLU A 58 -4.80 5.75 -15.47
C GLU A 58 -3.48 6.42 -15.04
N GLU A 59 -3.56 7.41 -14.16
CA GLU A 59 -2.36 8.06 -13.66
C GLU A 59 -1.43 7.08 -12.93
N GLU A 60 -1.94 6.20 -12.07
CA GLU A 60 -1.08 5.27 -11.33
C GLU A 60 -0.49 4.17 -12.20
N ARG A 61 -1.24 3.60 -13.17
CA ARG A 61 -0.67 2.56 -14.04
C ARG A 61 0.33 3.09 -15.07
N THR A 62 0.36 4.41 -15.27
CA THR A 62 1.25 5.08 -16.22
C THR A 62 2.41 5.79 -15.52
N LEU A 63 2.22 6.31 -14.30
CA LEU A 63 3.17 7.22 -13.65
C LEU A 63 3.67 6.76 -12.27
N ASN A 64 3.17 5.65 -11.70
CA ASN A 64 3.62 5.19 -10.40
C ASN A 64 5.07 4.65 -10.48
N PRO A 65 6.06 5.30 -9.85
CA PRO A 65 7.48 5.00 -10.06
C PRO A 65 7.90 3.60 -9.61
N ARG A 66 7.06 2.92 -8.81
CA ARG A 66 7.31 1.55 -8.36
C ARG A 66 6.55 0.54 -9.20
N LEU A 67 5.26 0.79 -9.44
CA LEU A 67 4.34 -0.21 -10.00
C LEU A 67 4.34 -0.29 -11.53
N ILE A 68 5.02 0.63 -12.23
CA ILE A 68 5.30 0.55 -13.67
C ILE A 68 6.56 -0.27 -14.01
N LEU A 69 7.36 -0.61 -13.00
CA LEU A 69 8.53 -1.49 -13.18
C LEU A 69 8.06 -2.91 -13.55
N SER A 70 8.97 -3.74 -14.05
CA SER A 70 8.72 -5.18 -14.07
C SER A 70 8.48 -5.70 -12.66
N LYS A 71 7.80 -6.84 -12.53
CA LYS A 71 7.56 -7.47 -11.24
C LYS A 71 8.86 -7.71 -10.48
N GLU A 72 9.88 -8.19 -11.17
CA GLU A 72 11.21 -8.47 -10.60
C GLU A 72 11.86 -7.17 -10.11
N GLY A 73 11.82 -6.11 -10.92
CA GLY A 73 12.35 -4.79 -10.54
C GLY A 73 11.60 -4.17 -9.36
N PHE A 74 10.28 -4.37 -9.28
CA PHE A 74 9.48 -3.97 -8.12
C PHE A 74 9.89 -4.73 -6.86
N ILE A 75 10.02 -6.06 -6.93
CA ILE A 75 10.43 -6.90 -5.79
C ILE A 75 11.82 -6.49 -5.30
N GLU A 76 12.77 -6.33 -6.22
CA GLU A 76 14.13 -5.89 -5.89
C GLU A 76 14.12 -4.51 -5.23
N LEU A 77 13.41 -3.53 -5.79
CA LEU A 77 13.28 -2.19 -5.21
C LEU A 77 12.71 -2.25 -3.80
N MET A 78 11.59 -2.95 -3.61
CA MET A 78 10.89 -3.01 -2.33
C MET A 78 11.72 -3.68 -1.23
N ASN A 79 12.50 -4.71 -1.57
CA ASN A 79 13.41 -5.40 -0.64
C ASN A 79 14.61 -4.54 -0.22
N ASN A 80 14.96 -3.51 -1.00
CA ASN A 80 16.13 -2.67 -0.76
C ASN A 80 15.82 -1.28 -0.19
N LEU A 81 14.56 -0.99 0.18
CA LEU A 81 14.19 0.32 0.74
C LEU A 81 14.78 0.61 2.13
N ASN A 82 15.18 -0.41 2.89
CA ASN A 82 15.83 -0.29 4.21
C ASN A 82 15.14 0.69 5.17
N LEU A 83 13.80 0.68 5.18
CA LEU A 83 13.01 1.61 5.99
C LEU A 83 13.10 1.24 7.48
N PRO A 84 13.13 2.23 8.40
CA PRO A 84 13.10 1.94 9.83
C PRO A 84 11.82 1.18 10.21
N LYS A 85 11.89 0.42 11.30
CA LYS A 85 10.72 -0.23 11.92
C LYS A 85 9.64 0.83 12.17
N PRO A 86 8.35 0.59 11.81
CA PRO A 86 7.30 1.57 12.06
C PRO A 86 7.15 1.86 13.56
N LYS A 87 7.15 3.14 13.94
CA LYS A 87 7.27 3.60 15.34
C LYS A 87 6.22 3.04 16.30
N LYS A 88 5.01 2.73 15.80
CA LYS A 88 3.88 2.25 16.62
C LYS A 88 3.49 0.80 16.32
N ILE A 89 4.25 0.04 15.52
CA ILE A 89 3.80 -1.29 15.08
C ILE A 89 3.53 -2.24 16.26
N ASP A 90 4.34 -2.17 17.31
CA ASP A 90 4.21 -3.03 18.50
C ASP A 90 3.01 -2.66 19.39
N ILE A 91 2.39 -1.50 19.16
CA ILE A 91 1.20 -1.02 19.89
C ILE A 91 -0.04 -1.18 19.00
N SER A 92 0.05 -0.70 17.77
CA SER A 92 -1.05 -0.65 16.81
C SER A 92 -1.47 -2.04 16.34
N VAL A 93 -0.54 -2.96 16.05
CA VAL A 93 -0.91 -4.29 15.54
C VAL A 93 -1.66 -5.10 16.61
N PRO A 94 -1.18 -5.25 17.87
CA PRO A 94 -1.93 -5.97 18.89
C PRO A 94 -3.31 -5.38 19.19
N ALA A 95 -3.43 -4.05 19.23
CA ALA A 95 -4.72 -3.38 19.43
C ALA A 95 -5.68 -3.65 18.27
N ASN A 96 -5.22 -3.51 17.02
CA ASN A 96 -6.05 -3.70 15.84
C ASN A 96 -6.51 -5.16 15.66
N LEU A 97 -5.69 -6.14 16.07
CA LEU A 97 -6.09 -7.57 16.13
C LEU A 97 -7.24 -7.83 17.11
N LYS A 98 -7.46 -6.91 18.06
CA LYS A 98 -8.58 -6.92 19.02
C LYS A 98 -9.62 -5.84 18.70
N CYS A 99 -9.72 -5.41 17.44
CA CYS A 99 -10.66 -4.38 17.00
C CYS A 99 -10.52 -3.04 17.77
N GLY A 100 -9.29 -2.67 18.15
CA GLY A 100 -8.99 -1.45 18.88
C GLY A 100 -9.14 -1.55 20.40
N ILE A 101 -9.55 -2.70 20.94
CA ILE A 101 -9.66 -2.93 22.38
C ILE A 101 -8.25 -3.15 22.97
N GLN A 102 -7.84 -2.25 23.88
CA GLN A 102 -6.52 -2.29 24.52
C GLN A 102 -6.56 -2.83 25.95
N ASP A 103 -7.68 -2.62 26.66
CA ASP A 103 -7.90 -3.09 28.02
C ASP A 103 -8.97 -4.19 28.03
N VAL A 104 -8.67 -5.34 28.64
CA VAL A 104 -9.72 -6.29 29.04
C VAL A 104 -10.13 -5.86 30.46
N PRO A 105 -11.39 -5.49 30.72
CA PRO A 105 -11.83 -5.27 32.09
C PRO A 105 -11.56 -6.53 32.91
N VAL A 106 -10.84 -6.36 34.03
CA VAL A 106 -10.59 -7.42 35.02
C VAL A 106 -11.87 -7.73 35.78
#